data_AF-A0A519YJM5-F1
#
_entry.id   AF-A0A519YJM5-F1
#
_cell.length_a   1.000
_cell.length_b   1.000
_cell.length_c   1.000
_cell.angle_alpha   90.00
_cell.angle_beta   90.00
_cell.angle_gamma   90.00
#
_symmetry.space_group_name_H-M   'P 1'
#
loop_
_entity.id
_entity.type
_entity.pdbx_description
1 polymer ?
#
loop_
_entity_poly.entity_id
_entity_poly.type
_entity_poly.pdbx_seq_one_letter_code
_entity_poly.pdbx_strand_id
1 'polypeptide(L)'
;MAPPTGPWVDELATKLANPGIRTMLASWVAAGLNLDALEKTFSTAADPKLVVTRLEEAGKQRGVYQMRVVVDDYAGLPGVSPTPFVDNGLPLVAIPASNFGVNNSDLDLPEKPAQTFCEPPELVKLAPGTKLYRVANDPASEPFGHTGGYWTRTPPASLEEVIGGTAVVPEWNNFQRVYEFTVPGPATDPDAPTYHAWEGPAANQPVSMSYNEKQYNGYCLPGSDNQLFLPKALSQSPDFGKYITDVTPQHKSW
;
A
#
# COMPACT_ATOMS: atom_id res chain seq x y z
N MET A 1 16.19 -14.23 -19.58
CA MET A 1 17.44 -13.99 -18.84
C MET A 1 18.07 -15.35 -18.55
N ALA A 2 19.40 -15.49 -18.62
CA ALA A 2 20.06 -16.74 -18.27
C ALA A 2 19.92 -17.01 -16.75
N PRO A 3 19.74 -18.26 -16.30
CA PRO A 3 19.67 -18.56 -14.87
C PRO A 3 20.94 -18.14 -14.13
N PRO A 4 20.84 -17.60 -12.91
CA PRO A 4 22.01 -17.31 -12.09
C PRO A 4 22.87 -18.55 -11.88
N THR A 5 24.18 -18.36 -11.93
CA THR A 5 25.19 -19.39 -11.67
C THR A 5 26.20 -18.89 -10.64
N GLY A 6 26.85 -19.82 -9.94
CA GLY A 6 27.85 -19.50 -8.94
C GLY A 6 27.72 -20.36 -7.67
N PRO A 7 28.75 -20.34 -6.79
CA PRO A 7 28.82 -21.21 -5.62
C PRO A 7 27.60 -21.08 -4.69
N TRP A 8 27.12 -19.86 -4.41
CA TRP A 8 25.98 -19.67 -3.51
C TRP A 8 24.68 -20.28 -4.04
N VAL A 9 24.50 -20.31 -5.37
CA VAL A 9 23.33 -20.93 -6.01
C VAL A 9 23.38 -22.45 -5.89
N ASP A 10 24.56 -23.04 -6.04
CA ASP A 10 24.78 -24.48 -5.84
C ASP A 10 24.58 -24.90 -4.38
N GLU A 11 25.10 -24.10 -3.44
CA GLU A 11 24.87 -24.29 -2.02
C GLU A 11 23.38 -24.18 -1.66
N LEU A 12 22.69 -23.17 -2.20
CA LEU A 12 21.26 -22.99 -1.98
C LEU A 12 20.44 -24.16 -2.55
N ALA A 13 20.75 -24.62 -3.77
CA ALA A 13 20.11 -25.78 -4.38
C ALA A 13 20.26 -27.03 -3.51
N THR A 14 21.45 -27.21 -2.94
CA THR A 14 21.75 -28.32 -2.03
C THR A 14 20.98 -28.20 -0.71
N LYS A 15 21.00 -27.03 -0.06
CA LYS A 15 20.28 -26.76 1.20
C LYS A 15 18.78 -26.95 1.07
N LEU A 16 18.21 -26.54 -0.06
CA LEU A 16 16.77 -26.66 -0.33
C LEU A 16 16.37 -28.04 -0.86
N ALA A 17 17.32 -28.87 -1.30
CA ALA A 17 17.08 -30.06 -2.10
C ALA A 17 16.15 -29.77 -3.32
N ASN A 18 16.34 -28.60 -3.94
CA ASN A 18 15.48 -28.10 -5.01
C ASN A 18 16.31 -27.82 -6.29
N PRO A 19 16.35 -28.77 -7.25
CA PRO A 19 17.08 -28.56 -8.50
C PRO A 19 16.46 -27.44 -9.38
N GLY A 20 15.19 -27.07 -9.13
CA GLY A 20 14.50 -25.98 -9.82
C GLY A 20 14.84 -24.58 -9.32
N ILE A 21 15.66 -24.43 -8.27
CA ILE A 21 15.94 -23.12 -7.67
C ILE A 21 16.58 -22.14 -8.65
N ARG A 22 17.40 -22.61 -9.59
CA ARG A 22 18.05 -21.76 -10.61
C ARG A 22 17.02 -21.08 -11.50
N THR A 23 16.02 -21.83 -11.95
CA THR A 23 14.91 -21.31 -12.75
C THR A 23 14.06 -20.32 -11.96
N MET A 24 13.83 -20.60 -10.68
CA MET A 24 13.08 -19.73 -9.78
C MET A 24 13.81 -18.41 -9.52
N LEU A 25 15.11 -18.44 -9.23
CA LEU A 25 15.93 -17.22 -9.12
C LEU A 25 15.90 -16.43 -10.44
N ALA A 26 16.01 -17.12 -11.58
CA ALA A 26 15.95 -16.47 -12.89
C ALA A 26 14.61 -15.74 -13.13
N SER A 27 13.48 -16.32 -12.71
CA SER A 27 12.17 -15.69 -12.85
C SER A 27 12.02 -14.49 -11.92
N TRP A 28 12.53 -14.56 -10.70
CA TRP A 28 12.54 -13.46 -9.74
C TRP A 28 13.39 -12.28 -10.20
N VAL A 29 14.60 -12.53 -10.72
CA VAL A 29 15.44 -11.46 -11.28
C VAL A 29 14.80 -10.88 -12.54
N ALA A 30 14.19 -11.71 -13.39
CA ALA A 30 13.45 -11.22 -14.56
C ALA A 30 12.22 -10.37 -14.18
N ALA A 31 11.61 -10.64 -13.01
CA ALA A 31 10.54 -9.82 -12.44
C ALA A 31 11.05 -8.53 -11.78
N GLY A 32 12.37 -8.30 -11.72
CA GLY A 32 12.99 -7.07 -11.25
C GLY A 32 13.58 -7.13 -9.84
N LEU A 33 13.78 -8.32 -9.25
CA LEU A 33 14.56 -8.44 -8.02
C LEU A 33 16.06 -8.30 -8.26
N ASN A 34 16.74 -7.64 -7.32
CA ASN A 34 18.18 -7.51 -7.31
C ASN A 34 18.85 -8.86 -6.93
N LEU A 35 19.79 -9.31 -7.78
CA LEU A 35 20.47 -10.59 -7.57
C LEU A 35 21.38 -10.58 -6.33
N ASP A 36 22.07 -9.47 -6.06
CA ASP A 36 22.95 -9.33 -4.90
C ASP A 36 22.13 -9.33 -3.60
N ALA A 37 20.94 -8.73 -3.61
CA ALA A 37 20.01 -8.77 -2.48
C ALA A 37 19.50 -10.21 -2.22
N LEU A 38 19.18 -10.95 -3.29
CA LEU A 38 18.83 -12.38 -3.19
C LEU A 38 19.99 -13.18 -2.60
N GLU A 39 21.20 -13.03 -3.13
CA GLU A 39 22.40 -13.72 -2.64
C GLU A 39 22.64 -13.42 -1.16
N LYS A 40 22.64 -12.15 -0.77
CA LYS A 40 22.82 -11.72 0.62
C LYS A 40 21.76 -12.31 1.54
N THR A 41 20.49 -12.25 1.14
CA THR A 41 19.37 -12.80 1.91
C THR A 41 19.54 -14.30 2.13
N PHE A 42 19.76 -15.07 1.07
CA PHE A 42 19.89 -16.53 1.18
C PHE A 42 21.18 -16.98 1.88
N SER A 43 22.27 -16.23 1.75
CA SER A 43 23.55 -16.55 2.39
C SER A 43 23.50 -16.35 3.91
N THR A 44 22.64 -15.44 4.39
CA THR A 44 22.50 -15.13 5.82
C THR A 44 21.25 -15.73 6.47
N ALA A 45 20.31 -16.26 5.68
CA ALA A 45 19.06 -16.82 6.17
C ALA A 45 19.29 -18.06 7.06
N ALA A 46 18.76 -18.01 8.28
CA ALA A 46 18.70 -19.17 9.16
C ALA A 46 17.77 -20.26 8.60
N ASP A 47 16.71 -19.86 7.90
CA ASP A 47 15.77 -20.75 7.21
C ASP A 47 15.57 -20.31 5.75
N PRO A 48 16.39 -20.82 4.81
CA PRO A 48 16.23 -20.54 3.39
C PRO A 48 14.89 -21.01 2.81
N LYS A 49 14.23 -22.03 3.40
CA LYS A 49 12.93 -22.51 2.90
C LYS A 49 11.84 -21.48 3.21
N LEU A 50 11.87 -20.91 4.40
CA LEU A 50 10.95 -19.81 4.77
C LEU A 50 11.11 -18.60 3.84
N VAL A 51 12.33 -18.24 3.46
CA VAL A 51 12.57 -17.16 2.49
C VAL A 51 11.93 -17.47 1.14
N VAL A 52 12.08 -18.71 0.63
CA VAL A 52 11.40 -19.14 -0.61
C VAL A 52 9.88 -19.01 -0.48
N THR A 53 9.29 -19.52 0.60
CA THR A 53 7.84 -19.44 0.82
C THR A 53 7.35 -17.98 0.82
N ARG A 54 8.03 -17.10 1.56
CA ARG A 54 7.69 -15.67 1.60
C ARG A 54 7.80 -14.99 0.24
N LEU A 55 8.84 -15.30 -0.53
CA LEU A 55 9.02 -14.76 -1.89
C LEU A 55 7.92 -15.24 -2.85
N GLU A 56 7.53 -16.51 -2.79
CA GLU A 56 6.45 -17.05 -3.61
C GLU A 56 5.09 -16.43 -3.25
N GLU A 57 4.78 -16.30 -1.96
CA GLU A 57 3.56 -15.66 -1.46
C GLU A 57 3.50 -14.18 -1.88
N ALA A 58 4.59 -13.46 -1.64
CA ALA A 58 4.74 -12.06 -2.04
C ALA A 58 4.52 -11.90 -3.55
N GLY A 59 5.22 -12.70 -4.37
CA GLY A 59 5.13 -12.62 -5.83
C GLY A 59 3.74 -12.92 -6.37
N LYS A 60 3.02 -13.88 -5.77
CA LYS A 60 1.66 -14.25 -6.19
C LYS A 60 0.62 -13.18 -5.84
N GLN A 61 0.73 -12.54 -4.69
CA GLN A 61 -0.35 -11.70 -4.14
C GLN A 61 -0.09 -10.20 -4.25
N ARG A 62 1.17 -9.78 -4.14
CA ARG A 62 1.59 -8.38 -3.99
C ARG A 62 2.61 -7.93 -5.04
N GLY A 63 3.28 -8.87 -5.69
CA GLY A 63 4.23 -8.60 -6.77
C GLY A 63 5.61 -8.18 -6.26
N VAL A 64 6.42 -7.60 -7.17
CA VAL A 64 7.85 -7.39 -6.96
C VAL A 64 8.17 -6.48 -5.77
N TYR A 65 7.35 -5.47 -5.48
CA TYR A 65 7.62 -4.55 -4.37
C TYR A 65 7.58 -5.28 -3.02
N GLN A 66 6.61 -6.16 -2.79
CA GLN A 66 6.64 -6.96 -1.57
C GLN A 66 7.79 -7.95 -1.55
N MET A 67 8.17 -8.50 -2.70
CA MET A 67 9.34 -9.37 -2.78
C MET A 67 10.64 -8.63 -2.41
N ARG A 68 10.78 -7.34 -2.76
CA ARG A 68 11.91 -6.49 -2.36
C ARG A 68 11.99 -6.32 -0.85
N VAL A 69 10.85 -6.18 -0.17
CA VAL A 69 10.79 -6.18 1.31
C VAL A 69 11.34 -7.50 1.87
N VAL A 70 10.97 -8.65 1.30
CA VAL A 70 11.45 -9.97 1.76
C VAL A 70 12.98 -10.08 1.69
N VAL A 71 13.61 -9.53 0.65
CA VAL A 71 15.08 -9.61 0.44
C VAL A 71 15.86 -8.36 0.88
N ASP A 72 15.22 -7.46 1.64
CA ASP A 72 15.82 -6.22 2.13
C ASP A 72 16.39 -5.30 1.03
N ASP A 73 15.79 -5.33 -0.16
CA ASP A 73 16.11 -4.46 -1.30
C ASP A 73 15.38 -3.10 -1.17
N TYR A 74 15.66 -2.37 -0.09
CA TYR A 74 15.02 -1.08 0.21
C TYR A 74 15.44 0.03 -0.75
N ALA A 75 16.66 -0.03 -1.28
CA ALA A 75 17.11 0.92 -2.31
C ALA A 75 16.32 0.77 -3.62
N GLY A 76 15.80 -0.43 -3.90
CA GLY A 76 14.87 -0.67 -4.98
C GLY A 76 13.44 -0.23 -4.67
N LEU A 77 13.04 0.00 -3.42
CA LEU A 77 11.65 0.34 -3.10
C LEU A 77 11.38 1.85 -3.26
N PRO A 78 10.48 2.28 -4.18
CA PRO A 78 10.18 3.70 -4.37
C PRO A 78 9.68 4.36 -3.08
N GLY A 79 10.21 5.53 -2.76
CA GLY A 79 9.78 6.33 -1.61
C GLY A 79 10.15 5.79 -0.23
N VAL A 80 10.93 4.70 -0.13
CA VAL A 80 11.48 4.24 1.15
C VAL A 80 12.60 5.17 1.61
N SER A 81 12.55 5.59 2.86
CA SER A 81 13.58 6.42 3.49
C SER A 81 14.57 5.56 4.28
N PRO A 82 15.90 5.80 4.19
CA PRO A 82 16.93 5.13 5.00
C PRO A 82 17.01 5.75 6.40
N THR A 83 15.86 5.94 7.04
CA THR A 83 15.75 6.41 8.42
C THR A 83 14.96 5.40 9.25
N PRO A 84 15.31 5.17 10.52
CA PRO A 84 14.55 4.27 11.37
C PRO A 84 13.09 4.70 11.49
N PHE A 85 12.17 3.74 11.44
CA PHE A 85 10.77 3.96 11.77
C PHE A 85 10.63 4.46 13.22
N VAL A 86 9.89 5.56 13.38
CA VAL A 86 9.51 6.16 14.67
C VAL A 86 8.04 6.50 14.58
N ASP A 87 7.18 5.75 15.26
CA ASP A 87 5.73 5.99 15.22
C ASP A 87 5.40 7.46 15.54
N ASN A 88 4.78 8.13 14.58
CA ASN A 88 4.28 9.50 14.72
C ASN A 88 2.76 9.59 14.47
N GLY A 89 2.07 8.46 14.48
CA GLY A 89 0.62 8.42 14.34
C GLY A 89 -0.10 9.06 15.52
N LEU A 90 -1.30 9.57 15.27
CA LEU A 90 -2.18 10.01 16.36
C LEU A 90 -2.48 8.86 17.34
N PRO A 91 -2.85 9.17 18.59
CA PRO A 91 -3.28 8.16 19.54
C PRO A 91 -4.42 7.29 19.00
N LEU A 92 -4.46 6.02 19.42
CA LEU A 92 -5.55 5.07 19.14
C LEU A 92 -6.84 5.47 19.87
N VAL A 93 -7.43 6.58 19.45
CA VAL A 93 -8.66 7.15 19.99
C VAL A 93 -9.49 7.64 18.81
N ALA A 94 -10.78 7.32 18.81
CA ALA A 94 -11.68 7.79 17.76
C ALA A 94 -11.84 9.32 17.85
N ILE A 95 -11.97 9.99 16.71
CA ILE A 95 -12.24 11.43 16.63
C ILE A 95 -13.71 11.63 16.21
N PRO A 96 -14.58 12.12 17.10
CA PRO A 96 -15.98 12.36 16.77
C PRO A 96 -16.16 13.44 15.69
N ALA A 97 -17.03 13.18 14.71
CA ALA A 97 -17.41 14.14 13.69
C ALA A 97 -18.14 15.37 14.27
N SER A 98 -18.77 15.20 15.44
CA SER A 98 -19.44 16.28 16.18
C SER A 98 -18.48 17.38 16.63
N ASN A 99 -17.19 17.07 16.81
CA ASN A 99 -16.16 18.08 17.09
C ASN A 99 -16.00 19.09 15.94
N PHE A 100 -16.47 18.73 14.74
CA PHE A 100 -16.42 19.53 13.52
C PHE A 100 -17.82 19.98 13.07
N GLY A 101 -18.81 19.95 13.97
CA GLY A 101 -20.18 20.41 13.70
C GLY A 101 -21.03 19.43 12.90
N VAL A 102 -20.58 18.19 12.69
CA VAL A 102 -21.32 17.14 11.98
C VAL A 102 -21.89 16.14 12.98
N ASN A 103 -23.18 16.27 13.30
CA ASN A 103 -23.88 15.39 14.24
C ASN A 103 -24.28 14.06 13.59
N ASN A 104 -23.30 13.28 13.15
CA ASN A 104 -23.48 11.93 12.62
C ASN A 104 -22.29 11.04 12.99
N SER A 105 -22.50 10.11 13.93
CA SER A 105 -21.46 9.18 14.40
C SER A 105 -20.98 8.20 13.34
N ASP A 106 -21.75 7.97 12.27
CA ASP A 106 -21.31 7.14 11.14
C ASP A 106 -20.14 7.76 10.37
N LEU A 107 -19.85 9.04 10.63
CA LEU A 107 -18.76 9.81 10.04
C LEU A 107 -17.58 10.01 11.00
N ASP A 108 -17.61 9.45 12.21
CA ASP A 108 -16.49 9.49 13.15
C ASP A 108 -15.24 8.86 12.52
N LEU A 109 -14.05 9.41 12.85
CA LEU A 109 -12.79 8.77 12.50
C LEU A 109 -12.51 7.66 13.52
N PRO A 110 -12.49 6.38 13.13
CA PRO A 110 -12.24 5.30 14.08
C PRO A 110 -10.77 5.30 14.54
N GLU A 111 -10.49 4.65 15.68
CA GLU A 111 -9.15 4.63 16.32
C GLU A 111 -8.01 4.23 15.38
N LYS A 112 -8.19 3.16 14.60
CA LYS A 112 -7.13 2.66 13.69
C LYS A 112 -6.85 3.61 12.52
N PRO A 113 -7.86 4.11 11.79
CA PRO A 113 -7.66 5.20 10.84
C PRO A 113 -7.11 6.49 11.46
N ALA A 114 -7.43 6.82 12.72
CA ALA A 114 -6.84 8.00 13.36
C ALA A 114 -5.31 7.90 13.43
N GLN A 115 -4.78 6.73 13.80
CA GLN A 115 -3.33 6.49 13.86
C GLN A 115 -2.62 6.62 12.51
N THR A 116 -3.34 6.57 11.38
CA THR A 116 -2.70 6.75 10.07
C THR A 116 -2.40 8.21 9.75
N PHE A 117 -2.82 9.18 10.57
CA PHE A 117 -2.47 10.59 10.42
C PHE A 117 -1.37 10.99 11.41
N CYS A 118 -0.46 11.89 11.03
CA CYS A 118 0.58 12.41 11.94
C CYS A 118 0.21 13.76 12.58
N GLU A 119 -0.83 14.41 12.07
CA GLU A 119 -1.42 15.63 12.62
C GLU A 119 -2.93 15.45 12.72
N PRO A 120 -3.63 16.19 13.62
CA PRO A 120 -5.08 16.15 13.70
C PRO A 120 -5.73 16.41 12.31
N PRO A 121 -6.47 15.45 11.73
CA PRO A 121 -7.11 15.64 10.44
C PRO A 121 -8.37 16.50 10.57
N GLU A 122 -8.73 17.15 9.47
CA GLU A 122 -9.96 17.93 9.35
C GLU A 122 -11.08 17.09 8.73
N LEU A 123 -12.31 17.24 9.22
CA LEU A 123 -13.48 16.66 8.57
C LEU A 123 -13.98 17.61 7.47
N VAL A 124 -13.70 17.27 6.22
CA VAL A 124 -14.07 18.09 5.06
C VAL A 124 -15.36 17.59 4.40
N LYS A 125 -16.27 18.51 4.09
CA LYS A 125 -17.41 18.24 3.22
C LYS A 125 -16.95 18.30 1.76
N LEU A 126 -17.21 17.24 1.00
CA LEU A 126 -16.83 17.18 -0.41
C LEU A 126 -17.94 17.79 -1.28
N ALA A 127 -17.57 18.71 -2.16
CA ALA A 127 -18.51 19.31 -3.11
C ALA A 127 -18.84 18.35 -4.26
N PRO A 128 -20.06 18.38 -4.81
CA PRO A 128 -20.38 17.67 -6.06
C PRO A 128 -19.35 17.93 -7.17
N GLY A 129 -18.95 16.88 -7.87
CA GLY A 129 -17.92 16.93 -8.92
C GLY A 129 -16.48 16.91 -8.40
N THR A 130 -16.26 16.91 -7.09
CA THR A 130 -14.92 16.66 -6.52
C THR A 130 -14.44 15.28 -6.94
N LYS A 131 -13.20 15.19 -7.40
CA LYS A 131 -12.54 13.95 -7.77
C LYS A 131 -11.53 13.55 -6.71
N LEU A 132 -11.54 12.27 -6.34
CA LEU A 132 -10.56 11.65 -5.45
C LEU A 132 -9.95 10.44 -6.14
N TYR A 133 -8.70 10.13 -5.82
CA TYR A 133 -7.94 9.07 -6.46
C TYR A 133 -7.43 8.05 -5.47
N ARG A 134 -7.23 6.81 -5.90
CA ARG A 134 -6.58 5.79 -5.08
C ARG A 134 -5.81 4.81 -5.94
N VAL A 135 -4.80 4.21 -5.35
CA VAL A 135 -4.12 3.05 -5.92
C VAL A 135 -4.61 1.79 -5.20
N ALA A 136 -4.83 0.73 -5.96
CA ALA A 136 -5.44 -0.49 -5.45
C ALA A 136 -4.89 -1.73 -6.14
N ASN A 137 -5.22 -2.88 -5.53
CA ASN A 137 -4.90 -4.18 -6.06
C ASN A 137 -5.59 -4.45 -7.41
N ASP A 138 -5.08 -5.42 -8.16
CA ASP A 138 -5.81 -5.99 -9.29
C ASP A 138 -7.16 -6.60 -8.81
N PRO A 139 -8.30 -6.30 -9.46
CA PRO A 139 -9.62 -6.83 -9.09
C PRO A 139 -9.71 -8.36 -9.10
N ALA A 140 -8.87 -9.04 -9.89
CA ALA A 140 -8.78 -10.50 -9.87
C ALA A 140 -8.26 -11.04 -8.53
N SER A 141 -7.43 -10.24 -7.84
CA SER A 141 -6.89 -10.57 -6.51
C SER A 141 -7.72 -9.99 -5.36
N GLU A 142 -8.32 -8.82 -5.57
CA GLU A 142 -9.15 -8.14 -4.56
C GLU A 142 -10.31 -7.39 -5.24
N PRO A 143 -11.48 -8.04 -5.40
CA PRO A 143 -12.61 -7.47 -6.15
C PRO A 143 -13.13 -6.13 -5.60
N PHE A 144 -13.01 -5.93 -4.28
CA PHE A 144 -13.46 -4.72 -3.57
C PHE A 144 -12.34 -3.71 -3.32
N GLY A 145 -11.17 -3.91 -3.92
CA GLY A 145 -10.03 -3.02 -3.78
C GLY A 145 -10.32 -1.58 -4.23
N HIS A 146 -11.36 -1.35 -5.04
CA HIS A 146 -11.76 -0.02 -5.50
C HIS A 146 -12.58 0.80 -4.46
N THR A 147 -13.19 0.17 -3.44
CA THR A 147 -14.12 0.83 -2.48
C THR A 147 -13.57 1.04 -1.06
N GLY A 148 -12.35 0.58 -0.75
CA GLY A 148 -11.63 0.94 0.49
C GLY A 148 -11.56 2.44 0.82
N GLY A 149 -11.18 2.77 2.06
CA GLY A 149 -11.40 4.10 2.64
C GLY A 149 -10.35 5.17 2.34
N TYR A 150 -9.15 4.84 1.83
CA TYR A 150 -8.05 5.81 1.66
C TYR A 150 -7.94 6.32 0.21
N TRP A 151 -7.83 7.65 0.08
CA TRP A 151 -7.85 8.38 -1.19
C TRP A 151 -6.90 9.58 -1.16
N THR A 152 -6.64 10.19 -2.30
CA THR A 152 -5.87 11.43 -2.49
C THR A 152 -6.64 12.44 -3.34
N ARG A 153 -6.32 13.74 -3.24
CA ARG A 153 -6.92 14.80 -4.08
C ARG A 153 -6.45 14.73 -5.53
N THR A 154 -5.21 14.32 -5.74
CA THR A 154 -4.56 14.26 -7.04
C THR A 154 -4.24 12.82 -7.40
N PRO A 155 -4.30 12.46 -8.69
CA PRO A 155 -3.80 11.16 -9.12
C PRO A 155 -2.30 11.10 -8.83
N PRO A 156 -1.79 9.99 -8.26
CA PRO A 156 -0.36 9.88 -7.98
C PRO A 156 0.44 9.87 -9.29
N ALA A 157 1.51 10.65 -9.34
CA ALA A 157 2.40 10.72 -10.50
C ALA A 157 3.41 9.57 -10.55
N SER A 158 3.66 8.92 -9.40
CA SER A 158 4.63 7.85 -9.24
C SER A 158 4.29 6.93 -8.07
N LEU A 159 4.97 5.77 -7.99
CA LEU A 159 4.90 4.91 -6.81
C LEU A 159 5.56 5.49 -5.57
N GLU A 160 6.46 6.45 -5.70
CA GLU A 160 7.10 7.12 -4.57
C GLU A 160 6.08 7.92 -3.75
N GLU A 161 5.13 8.61 -4.41
CA GLU A 161 4.02 9.31 -3.75
C GLU A 161 3.07 8.32 -3.04
N VAL A 162 2.92 7.10 -3.57
CA VAL A 162 2.03 6.09 -2.98
C VAL A 162 2.71 5.38 -1.81
N ILE A 163 3.85 4.73 -2.05
CA ILE A 163 4.57 3.94 -1.06
C ILE A 163 5.21 4.84 -0.01
N GLY A 164 5.89 5.90 -0.45
CA GLY A 164 6.60 6.81 0.44
C GLY A 164 5.69 7.90 1.00
N GLY A 165 5.06 8.66 0.11
CA GLY A 165 4.27 9.85 0.46
C GLY A 165 3.04 9.57 1.31
N THR A 166 2.22 8.60 0.93
CA THR A 166 1.05 8.16 1.72
C THR A 166 1.31 6.93 2.59
N ALA A 167 2.57 6.53 2.71
CA ALA A 167 3.04 5.42 3.54
C ALA A 167 2.33 4.07 3.30
N VAL A 168 1.96 3.78 2.05
CA VAL A 168 1.30 2.50 1.71
C VAL A 168 2.30 1.35 1.72
N VAL A 169 2.15 0.46 2.69
CA VAL A 169 3.01 -0.74 2.81
C VAL A 169 2.81 -1.67 1.60
N PRO A 170 3.88 -2.16 0.94
CA PRO A 170 3.79 -3.09 -0.20
C PRO A 170 3.02 -4.39 0.09
N GLU A 171 2.83 -4.73 1.37
CA GLU A 171 2.04 -5.86 1.85
C GLU A 171 0.54 -5.69 1.61
N TRP A 172 0.07 -4.47 1.42
CA TRP A 172 -1.36 -4.16 1.30
C TRP A 172 -1.81 -4.06 -0.15
N ASN A 173 -0.88 -3.82 -1.08
CA ASN A 173 -1.20 -3.42 -2.43
C ASN A 173 -0.19 -3.95 -3.45
N ASN A 174 -0.68 -4.43 -4.60
CA ASN A 174 0.14 -4.78 -5.77
C ASN A 174 0.22 -3.64 -6.79
N PHE A 175 -0.40 -2.50 -6.47
CA PHE A 175 -0.35 -1.23 -7.19
C PHE A 175 -0.75 -1.36 -8.66
N GLN A 176 -1.69 -2.26 -8.96
CA GLN A 176 -2.07 -2.55 -10.35
C GLN A 176 -3.09 -1.58 -10.92
N ARG A 177 -3.92 -0.96 -10.07
CA ARG A 177 -5.02 -0.09 -10.50
C ARG A 177 -4.97 1.29 -9.90
N VAL A 178 -5.46 2.27 -10.68
CA VAL A 178 -5.77 3.62 -10.23
C VAL A 178 -7.26 3.86 -10.45
N TYR A 179 -7.97 4.23 -9.40
CA TYR A 179 -9.40 4.51 -9.44
C TYR A 179 -9.67 5.99 -9.14
N GLU A 180 -10.66 6.55 -9.82
CA GLU A 180 -11.21 7.89 -9.55
C GLU A 180 -12.61 7.74 -8.98
N PHE A 181 -12.88 8.34 -7.82
CA PHE A 181 -14.22 8.57 -7.30
C PHE A 181 -14.63 10.01 -7.62
N THR A 182 -15.78 10.19 -8.28
CA THR A 182 -16.37 11.51 -8.49
C THR A 182 -17.58 11.67 -7.57
N VAL A 183 -17.55 12.68 -6.70
CA VAL A 183 -18.65 12.96 -5.77
C VAL A 183 -19.92 13.29 -6.56
N PRO A 184 -21.00 12.51 -6.42
CA PRO A 184 -22.24 12.76 -7.15
C PRO A 184 -22.88 14.08 -6.70
N GLY A 185 -23.55 14.74 -7.65
CA GLY A 185 -24.38 15.91 -7.36
C GLY A 185 -25.87 15.59 -7.50
N PRO A 186 -26.76 16.47 -7.00
CA PRO A 186 -28.21 16.28 -7.08
C PRO A 186 -28.73 16.20 -8.52
N ALA A 187 -27.97 16.70 -9.50
CA ALA A 187 -28.29 16.60 -10.92
C ALA A 187 -27.98 15.21 -11.52
N THR A 188 -27.01 14.48 -10.96
CA THR A 188 -26.60 13.14 -11.44
C THR A 188 -27.21 12.02 -10.60
N ASP A 189 -27.41 12.27 -9.31
CA ASP A 189 -28.04 11.34 -8.38
C ASP A 189 -28.66 12.13 -7.21
N PRO A 190 -29.98 12.35 -7.20
CA PRO A 190 -30.67 13.11 -6.16
C PRO A 190 -30.72 12.39 -4.81
N ASP A 191 -30.51 11.08 -4.79
CA ASP A 191 -30.56 10.25 -3.59
C ASP A 191 -29.17 10.01 -2.99
N ALA A 192 -28.11 10.54 -3.62
CA ALA A 192 -26.75 10.40 -3.12
C ALA A 192 -26.56 11.11 -1.77
N PRO A 193 -25.83 10.49 -0.82
CA PRO A 193 -25.54 11.13 0.45
C PRO A 193 -24.60 12.32 0.28
N THR A 194 -24.57 13.21 1.28
CA THR A 194 -23.50 14.19 1.39
C THR A 194 -22.21 13.49 1.81
N TYR A 195 -21.18 13.54 0.97
CA TYR A 195 -19.90 12.93 1.26
C TYR A 195 -19.03 13.83 2.16
N HIS A 196 -18.44 13.22 3.18
CA HIS A 196 -17.41 13.81 4.01
C HIS A 196 -16.18 12.90 4.02
N ALA A 197 -15.00 13.49 4.21
CA ALA A 197 -13.74 12.77 4.35
C ALA A 197 -12.91 13.40 5.47
N TRP A 198 -12.10 12.59 6.14
CA TRP A 198 -11.06 13.06 7.04
C TRP A 198 -9.79 13.32 6.23
N GLU A 199 -9.30 14.55 6.21
CA GLU A 199 -8.14 14.96 5.40
C GLU A 199 -7.01 15.44 6.28
N GLY A 200 -5.80 14.94 6.01
CA GLY A 200 -4.60 15.30 6.76
C GLY A 200 -3.37 14.52 6.30
N PRO A 201 -2.19 14.86 6.83
CA PRO A 201 -0.93 14.24 6.44
C PRO A 201 -0.82 12.81 6.98
N ALA A 202 -0.28 11.90 6.16
CA ALA A 202 -0.07 10.51 6.55
C ALA A 202 1.05 10.35 7.59
N ALA A 203 0.80 9.51 8.59
CA ALA A 203 1.82 9.03 9.51
C ALA A 203 2.83 8.14 8.78
N ASN A 204 4.05 8.11 9.30
CA ASN A 204 5.06 7.20 8.82
C ASN A 204 4.67 5.75 9.16
N GLN A 205 5.23 4.81 8.41
CA GLN A 205 4.97 3.39 8.59
C GLN A 205 6.28 2.60 8.54
N PRO A 206 6.35 1.44 9.21
CA PRO A 206 7.42 0.49 8.93
C PRO A 206 7.30 0.00 7.48
N VAL A 207 8.41 -0.41 6.88
CA VAL A 207 8.41 -0.98 5.53
C VAL A 207 7.70 -2.34 5.43
N SER A 208 7.43 -2.97 6.58
CA SER A 208 6.69 -4.22 6.71
C SER A 208 5.93 -4.25 8.03
N MET A 209 4.69 -4.70 8.02
CA MET A 209 3.94 -5.02 9.24
C MET A 209 3.81 -6.52 9.46
N SER A 210 3.96 -7.34 8.41
CA SER A 210 3.80 -8.78 8.43
C SER A 210 5.07 -9.52 8.88
N TYR A 211 6.23 -8.85 8.82
CA TYR A 211 7.52 -9.41 9.24
C TYR A 211 8.08 -8.57 10.39
N ASN A 212 7.94 -9.07 11.62
CA ASN A 212 8.34 -8.36 12.84
C ASN A 212 9.81 -7.92 12.80
N GLU A 213 10.70 -8.76 12.24
CA GLU A 213 12.13 -8.47 12.10
C GLU A 213 12.44 -7.33 11.12
N LYS A 214 11.45 -6.90 10.32
CA LYS A 214 11.58 -5.81 9.32
C LYS A 214 10.89 -4.51 9.76
N GLN A 215 10.22 -4.48 10.92
CA GLN A 215 9.57 -3.26 11.41
C GLN A 215 10.57 -2.17 11.84
N TYR A 216 11.70 -2.57 12.44
CA TYR A 216 12.71 -1.67 13.00
C TYR A 216 14.09 -1.93 12.38
N ASN A 217 14.16 -1.91 11.06
CA ASN A 217 15.34 -2.30 10.27
C ASN A 217 16.20 -1.12 9.78
N GLY A 218 15.95 0.10 10.29
CA GLY A 218 16.64 1.31 9.85
C GLY A 218 16.03 1.99 8.62
N TYR A 219 14.88 1.52 8.14
CA TYR A 219 14.13 2.11 7.04
C TYR A 219 12.69 2.38 7.46
N CYS A 220 12.03 3.32 6.77
CA CYS A 220 10.62 3.63 6.96
C CYS A 220 9.97 4.10 5.66
N LEU A 221 8.65 4.08 5.64
CA LEU A 221 7.83 4.83 4.71
C LEU A 221 7.58 6.20 5.37
N PRO A 222 8.08 7.31 4.81
CA PRO A 222 8.11 8.60 5.50
C PRO A 222 6.72 9.21 5.73
N GLY A 223 5.72 8.87 4.91
CA GLY A 223 4.41 9.51 4.97
C GLY A 223 4.50 10.99 4.61
N SER A 224 3.72 11.81 5.32
CA SER A 224 3.64 13.28 5.25
C SER A 224 2.80 13.85 4.11
N ASP A 225 2.56 13.12 3.03
CA ASP A 225 1.62 13.60 2.01
C ASP A 225 0.18 13.53 2.53
N ASN A 226 -0.66 14.43 2.01
CA ASN A 226 -2.06 14.45 2.37
C ASN A 226 -2.79 13.21 1.84
N GLN A 227 -3.53 12.57 2.74
CA GLN A 227 -4.49 11.52 2.43
C GLN A 227 -5.89 11.94 2.88
N LEU A 228 -6.88 11.25 2.33
CA LEU A 228 -8.27 11.33 2.72
C LEU A 228 -8.75 9.96 3.17
N PHE A 229 -9.44 9.92 4.30
CA PHE A 229 -10.18 8.75 4.74
C PHE A 229 -11.68 9.01 4.60
N LEU A 230 -12.33 8.26 3.71
CA LEU A 230 -13.79 8.19 3.60
C LEU A 230 -14.32 7.21 4.66
N PRO A 231 -15.22 7.65 5.56
CA PRO A 231 -15.87 6.77 6.54
C PRO A 231 -16.54 5.56 5.88
N LYS A 232 -16.52 4.41 6.54
CA LYS A 232 -17.04 3.15 6.01
C LYS A 232 -18.53 3.21 5.63
N ALA A 233 -19.32 3.98 6.38
CA ALA A 233 -20.73 4.20 6.06
C ALA A 233 -20.94 4.79 4.66
N LEU A 234 -19.96 5.53 4.14
CA LEU A 234 -19.93 6.04 2.77
C LEU A 234 -19.23 5.05 1.83
N SER A 235 -17.98 4.68 2.13
CA SER A 235 -17.14 3.93 1.20
C SER A 235 -17.57 2.47 1.00
N GLN A 236 -18.34 1.91 1.94
CA GLN A 236 -18.87 0.53 1.86
C GLN A 236 -20.38 0.51 1.60
N SER A 237 -20.98 1.66 1.28
CA SER A 237 -22.36 1.71 0.79
C SER A 237 -22.48 0.89 -0.51
N PRO A 238 -23.59 0.14 -0.71
CA PRO A 238 -23.83 -0.61 -1.95
C PRO A 238 -23.70 0.24 -3.22
N ASP A 239 -24.05 1.53 -3.12
CA ASP A 239 -24.04 2.46 -4.25
C ASP A 239 -22.69 3.13 -4.50
N PHE A 240 -21.73 3.05 -3.56
CA PHE A 240 -20.49 3.82 -3.67
C PHE A 240 -19.69 3.49 -4.95
N GLY A 241 -19.61 2.19 -5.29
CA GLY A 241 -18.88 1.71 -6.45
C GLY A 241 -19.37 2.27 -7.78
N LYS A 242 -20.64 2.70 -7.89
CA LYS A 242 -21.21 3.21 -9.15
C LYS A 242 -20.65 4.58 -9.56
N TYR A 243 -20.01 5.29 -8.63
CA TYR A 243 -19.37 6.58 -8.88
C TYR A 243 -17.85 6.47 -9.08
N ILE A 244 -17.33 5.24 -9.17
CA ILE A 244 -15.91 4.96 -9.30
C ILE A 244 -15.60 4.53 -10.74
N THR A 245 -14.56 5.12 -11.31
CA THR A 245 -14.06 4.79 -12.65
C THR A 245 -12.63 4.25 -12.55
N ASP A 246 -12.32 3.19 -13.30
CA ASP A 246 -10.94 2.75 -13.50
C ASP A 246 -10.25 3.73 -14.46
N VAL A 247 -9.29 4.48 -13.91
CA VAL A 247 -8.51 5.49 -14.63
C VAL A 247 -7.03 5.07 -14.76
N THR A 248 -6.76 3.77 -14.60
CA THR A 248 -5.42 3.18 -14.70
C THR A 248 -4.72 3.57 -16.01
N PRO A 249 -5.35 3.48 -17.20
CA PRO A 249 -4.68 3.83 -18.46
C PRO A 249 -4.24 5.30 -18.58
N GLN A 250 -4.85 6.20 -17.80
CA GLN A 250 -4.57 7.64 -17.84
C GLN A 250 -3.49 8.06 -16.84
N HIS A 251 -3.39 7.36 -15.70
CA HIS A 251 -2.59 7.84 -14.56
C HIS A 251 -1.52 6.86 -14.10
N LYS A 252 -1.57 5.57 -14.46
CA LYS A 252 -0.53 4.62 -14.08
C LYS A 252 0.67 4.73 -15.02
N SER A 253 1.80 5.16 -14.47
CA SER A 253 3.07 5.38 -15.21
C SER A 253 4.16 4.33 -14.89
N TRP A 254 3.87 3.36 -14.02
CA TRP A 254 4.82 2.38 -13.46
C TRP A 254 4.49 0.93 -13.79
#